data_AF-A0A968JFV0-F1
#
_entry.id   AF-A0A968JFV0-F1
#
_cell.length_a   1.000
_cell.length_b   1.000
_cell.length_c   1.000
_cell.angle_alpha   90.00
_cell.angle_beta   90.00
_cell.angle_gamma   90.00
#
_symmetry.space_group_name_H-M   'P 1'
#
loop_
_entity.id
_entity.type
_entity.pdbx_description
1 polymer ?
#
loop_
_entity_poly.entity_id
_entity_poly.type
_entity_poly.pdbx_seq_one_letter_code
_entity_poly.pdbx_strand_id
1 'polypeptide(L)'
;MNLLNVRPTHDLQQIAAIKQWVSATFGLDDQTTILVTELRCSEPGCPPLETVIALLRPNRPPQQYKLPQALPDITAADVAALGTYASEGEPYDHHHG
;
A
#
# COMPACT_ATOMS: atom_id res chain seq x y z
N MET A 1 25.40 22.43 6.33
CA MET A 1 25.53 21.38 5.31
C MET A 1 24.14 21.12 4.75
N ASN A 2 23.94 21.32 3.44
CA ASN A 2 22.63 21.15 2.80
C ASN A 2 22.29 19.66 2.70
N LEU A 3 21.37 19.20 3.54
CA LEU A 3 20.74 17.89 3.42
C LEU A 3 19.51 18.03 2.51
N LEU A 4 19.74 18.24 1.22
CA LEU A 4 18.70 18.00 0.22
C LEU A 4 18.52 16.48 0.15
N ASN A 5 17.64 15.98 1.01
CA ASN A 5 17.21 14.59 1.04
C ASN A 5 16.44 14.30 -0.26
N VAL A 6 17.18 14.02 -1.33
CA VAL A 6 16.64 13.49 -2.58
C VAL A 6 15.87 12.22 -2.19
N ARG A 7 14.54 12.26 -2.29
CA ARG A 7 13.73 11.05 -2.16
C ARG A 7 14.27 10.06 -3.20
N PRO A 8 14.63 8.82 -2.84
CA PRO A 8 15.14 7.85 -3.80
C PRO A 8 14.14 7.73 -4.95
N THR A 9 14.60 7.95 -6.19
CA THR A 9 13.74 7.84 -7.38
C THR A 9 13.22 6.42 -7.59
N HIS A 10 13.92 5.42 -7.05
CA HIS A 10 13.51 4.02 -7.05
C HIS A 10 12.16 3.81 -6.34
N ASP A 11 11.88 4.55 -5.25
CA ASP A 11 10.60 4.44 -4.53
C ASP A 11 9.45 4.92 -5.40
N LEU A 12 9.65 5.98 -6.19
CA LEU A 12 8.59 6.55 -7.03
C LEU A 12 8.20 5.63 -8.19
N GLN A 13 9.18 4.97 -8.82
CA GLN A 13 8.91 4.01 -9.90
C GLN A 13 8.17 2.79 -9.37
N GLN A 14 8.60 2.28 -8.20
CA GLN A 14 7.94 1.14 -7.57
C GLN A 14 6.54 1.49 -7.08
N ILE A 15 6.33 2.68 -6.48
CA ILE A 15 4.99 3.18 -6.13
C ILE A 15 4.10 3.25 -7.37
N ALA A 16 4.62 3.73 -8.51
CA ALA A 16 3.85 3.78 -9.76
C ALA A 16 3.49 2.38 -10.25
N ALA A 17 4.42 1.43 -10.23
CA ALA A 17 4.18 0.04 -10.61
C ALA A 17 3.10 -0.61 -9.73
N ILE A 18 3.20 -0.46 -8.40
CA ILE A 18 2.20 -0.95 -7.45
C ILE A 18 0.82 -0.36 -7.75
N LYS A 19 0.72 0.96 -7.98
CA LYS A 19 -0.54 1.62 -8.35
C LYS A 19 -1.14 1.06 -9.63
N GLN A 20 -0.32 0.78 -10.64
CA GLN A 20 -0.79 0.18 -11.89
C GLN A 20 -1.31 -1.24 -11.67
N TRP A 21 -0.59 -2.07 -10.91
CA TRP A 21 -1.05 -3.42 -10.58
C TRP A 21 -2.35 -3.39 -9.79
N VAL A 22 -2.47 -2.50 -8.80
CA VAL A 22 -3.69 -2.34 -7.99
C VAL A 22 -4.86 -1.88 -8.85
N SER A 23 -4.67 -0.87 -9.70
CA SER A 23 -5.71 -0.40 -10.62
C SER A 23 -6.21 -1.52 -11.54
N ALA A 24 -5.29 -2.31 -12.11
CA ALA A 24 -5.63 -3.44 -12.97
C ALA A 24 -6.35 -4.58 -12.21
N THR A 25 -5.85 -4.97 -11.03
CA THR A 25 -6.41 -6.06 -10.22
C THR A 25 -7.82 -5.75 -9.72
N PHE A 26 -8.07 -4.50 -9.29
CA PHE A 26 -9.35 -4.11 -8.70
C PHE A 26 -10.31 -3.42 -9.67
N GLY A 27 -9.93 -3.26 -10.95
CA GLY A 27 -10.73 -2.60 -11.97
C GLY A 27 -11.13 -1.17 -11.57
N LEU A 28 -10.17 -0.40 -11.07
CA LEU A 28 -10.43 0.92 -10.48
C LEU A 28 -10.69 1.99 -11.55
N ASP A 29 -11.64 2.87 -11.26
CA ASP A 29 -11.89 4.08 -12.04
C ASP A 29 -10.94 5.24 -11.66
N ASP A 30 -10.92 6.28 -12.48
CA ASP A 30 -10.12 7.49 -12.25
C ASP A 30 -10.56 8.31 -11.02
N GLN A 31 -11.73 8.02 -10.45
CA GLN A 31 -12.20 8.65 -9.20
C GLN A 31 -11.61 7.97 -7.96
N THR A 32 -11.00 6.81 -8.13
CA THR A 32 -10.38 6.07 -7.04
C THR A 32 -8.96 6.55 -6.80
N THR A 33 -8.71 7.06 -5.61
CA THR A 33 -7.35 7.42 -5.20
C THR A 33 -6.66 6.20 -4.57
N ILE A 34 -5.49 5.83 -5.12
CA ILE A 34 -4.63 4.77 -4.58
C ILE A 34 -3.49 5.43 -3.78
N LEU A 35 -3.45 5.17 -2.48
CA LEU A 35 -2.36 5.54 -1.60
C LEU A 35 -1.47 4.32 -1.35
N VAL A 36 -0.16 4.50 -1.44
CA VAL A 36 0.85 3.48 -1.16
C VAL A 36 1.84 4.09 -0.17
N THR A 37 1.97 3.49 1.00
CA THR A 37 2.81 4.00 2.09
C THR A 37 3.60 2.84 2.69
N GLU A 38 4.90 3.04 2.89
CA GLU A 38 5.72 2.10 3.66
C GLU A 38 5.75 2.55 5.12
N LEU A 39 5.50 1.62 6.04
CA LEU A 39 5.50 1.83 7.48
C LEU A 39 6.55 0.92 8.13
N ARG A 40 7.07 1.34 9.28
CA ARG A 40 7.95 0.48 10.06
C ARG A 40 7.13 -0.47 10.91
N CYS A 41 7.33 -1.77 10.72
CA CYS A 41 6.77 -2.74 11.65
C CYS A 41 7.54 -2.63 12.98
N SER A 42 6.81 -2.48 14.08
CA SER A 42 7.40 -2.39 15.43
C SER A 42 7.32 -3.70 16.21
N GLU A 43 6.91 -4.79 15.55
CA GLU A 43 6.73 -6.10 16.17
C GLU A 43 8.00 -6.96 16.13
N PRO A 44 8.30 -7.69 17.22
CA PRO A 44 9.44 -8.59 17.26
C PRO A 44 9.24 -9.78 16.30
N GLY A 45 10.11 -9.89 15.29
CA GLY A 45 10.10 -10.98 14.32
C GLY A 45 9.49 -10.63 12.95
N CYS A 46 8.95 -9.43 12.78
CA CYS A 46 8.51 -8.94 11.47
C CYS A 46 9.66 -8.26 10.71
N PRO A 47 9.58 -8.23 9.36
CA PRO A 47 10.44 -7.37 8.55
C PRO A 47 10.35 -5.93 9.06
N PRO A 48 11.44 -5.15 9.00
CA PRO A 48 11.45 -3.80 9.56
C PRO A 48 10.45 -2.85 8.88
N LEU A 49 9.93 -3.22 7.70
CA LEU A 49 9.07 -2.42 6.85
C LEU A 49 7.88 -3.24 6.36
N GLU A 50 6.71 -2.62 6.33
CA GLU A 50 5.48 -3.13 5.72
C GLU A 50 4.93 -2.10 4.73
N THR A 51 4.28 -2.56 3.67
CA THR A 51 3.65 -1.69 2.68
C THR A 51 2.14 -1.72 2.87
N VAL A 52 1.56 -0.53 3.08
CA VAL A 52 0.11 -0.33 3.18
C VAL A 52 -0.39 0.29 1.89
N ILE A 53 -1.41 -0.34 1.30
CA ILE A 53 -2.12 0.14 0.12
C ILE A 53 -3.54 0.51 0.55
N ALA A 54 -3.95 1.76 0.35
CA ALA A 54 -5.31 2.21 0.64
C ALA A 54 -6.03 2.67 -0.63
N LEU A 55 -7.26 2.19 -0.80
CA LEU A 55 -8.17 2.59 -1.87
C LEU A 55 -9.21 3.54 -1.30
N LEU A 56 -9.22 4.77 -1.79
CA LEU A 56 -10.18 5.78 -1.42
C LEU A 56 -11.14 5.98 -2.59
N ARG A 57 -12.36 5.44 -2.45
CA ARG A 57 -13.42 5.56 -3.45
C ARG A 57 -14.49 6.53 -2.94
N PRO A 58 -15.12 7.33 -3.81
CA PRO A 58 -16.24 8.16 -3.40
C PRO A 58 -17.38 7.29 -2.86
N ASN A 59 -18.04 7.75 -1.78
CA ASN A 59 -19.17 7.08 -1.14
C ASN A 59 -18.92 5.63 -0.67
N ARG A 60 -17.66 5.26 -0.42
CA ARG A 60 -17.28 3.96 0.16
C ARG A 60 -16.33 4.17 1.34
N PRO A 61 -16.35 3.28 2.34
CA PRO A 61 -15.32 3.29 3.37
C PRO A 61 -13.94 3.06 2.73
N PRO A 62 -12.86 3.68 3.26
CA PRO A 62 -11.49 3.38 2.86
C PRO A 62 -11.21 1.89 2.99
N GLN A 63 -10.64 1.29 1.94
CA GLN A 63 -10.24 -0.11 1.97
C GLN A 63 -8.71 -0.17 2.04
N GLN A 64 -8.17 -0.81 3.07
CA GLN A 64 -6.74 -0.90 3.27
C GLN A 64 -6.26 -2.34 3.16
N TYR A 65 -5.07 -2.50 2.61
CA TYR A 65 -4.36 -3.77 2.47
C TYR A 65 -2.96 -3.60 3.04
N LYS A 66 -2.57 -4.50 3.92
CA LYS A 66 -1.23 -4.52 4.52
C LYS A 66 -0.45 -5.69 3.97
N LEU A 67 0.72 -5.41 3.41
CA LEU A 67 1.68 -6.38 2.92
C LEU A 67 2.91 -6.31 3.84
N PRO A 68 3.27 -7.38 4.56
CA PRO A 68 4.40 -7.39 5.50
C PRO A 68 5.75 -7.50 4.75
N GLN A 69 5.96 -6.59 3.81
CA GLN A 69 7.10 -6.53 2.89
C GLN A 69 7.45 -5.07 2.65
N ALA A 70 8.73 -4.78 2.44
CA ALA A 70 9.17 -3.45 2.04
C ALA A 70 8.66 -3.12 0.62
N LEU A 71 8.54 -1.84 0.33
CA LEU A 71 8.05 -1.33 -0.94
C LEU A 71 8.78 -1.91 -2.18
N PRO A 72 10.12 -2.04 -2.21
CA PRO A 72 10.83 -2.66 -3.33
C PRO A 72 10.61 -4.17 -3.47
N ASP A 73 10.17 -4.85 -2.40
CA ASP A 73 9.94 -6.29 -2.41
C ASP A 73 8.52 -6.67 -2.84
N ILE A 74 7.63 -5.69 -3.02
CA ILE A 74 6.27 -5.91 -3.50
C ILE A 74 6.29 -6.32 -4.98
N THR A 75 5.62 -7.44 -5.28
CA THR A 75 5.46 -7.94 -6.65
C THR A 75 4.03 -7.79 -7.15
N ALA A 76 3.85 -7.91 -8.48
CA ALA A 76 2.53 -7.97 -9.09
C ALA A 76 1.69 -9.16 -8.56
N ALA A 77 2.34 -10.28 -8.21
CA ALA A 77 1.66 -11.45 -7.66
C ALA A 77 1.09 -11.17 -6.26
N ASP A 78 1.84 -10.46 -5.41
CA ASP A 78 1.38 -10.05 -4.08
C ASP A 78 0.14 -9.16 -4.21
N VAL A 79 0.16 -8.20 -5.14
CA VAL A 79 -0.99 -7.32 -5.41
C VAL A 79 -2.18 -8.10 -5.98
N ALA A 80 -1.95 -9.07 -6.87
CA ALA A 80 -3.01 -9.92 -7.42
C ALA A 80 -3.69 -10.74 -6.32
N ALA A 81 -2.92 -11.24 -5.35
CA ALA A 81 -3.45 -11.98 -4.22
C ALA A 81 -4.43 -11.12 -3.38
N LEU A 82 -4.19 -9.81 -3.23
CA LEU A 82 -5.12 -8.91 -2.51
C LEU A 82 -6.54 -8.90 -3.11
N GLY A 83 -6.67 -9.03 -4.43
CA GLY A 83 -7.95 -9.10 -5.12
C GLY A 83 -8.75 -10.37 -4.79
N THR A 84 -8.06 -11.44 -4.40
CA THR A 84 -8.69 -12.72 -4.03
C THR A 84 -9.19 -12.77 -2.59
N TYR A 85 -8.63 -11.96 -1.68
CA TYR A 85 -8.99 -11.91 -0.26
C TYR A 85 -9.91 -10.72 0.12
N ALA A 86 -10.38 -9.93 -0.85
CA ALA A 86 -11.05 -8.66 -0.62
C ALA A 86 -12.42 -8.72 0.11
N SER A 87 -12.84 -9.89 0.61
CA SER A 87 -14.09 -10.05 1.39
C SER A 87 -13.96 -9.75 2.88
N GLU A 88 -12.75 -9.63 3.44
CA GLU A 88 -12.54 -9.47 4.90
C GLU A 88 -11.54 -8.36 5.23
N GLY A 89 -11.74 -7.17 4.66
CA GLY A 89 -11.02 -5.97 5.11
C GLY A 89 -11.46 -5.64 6.54
N GLU A 90 -10.70 -6.10 7.54
CA GLU A 90 -10.82 -5.67 8.93
C GLU A 90 -10.88 -4.13 8.96
N PRO A 91 -11.90 -3.53 9.61
CA PRO A 91 -11.99 -2.09 9.70
C PRO A 91 -10.72 -1.56 10.35
N TYR A 92 -10.13 -0.54 9.71
CA TYR A 92 -8.96 0.16 10.21
C TYR A 92 -9.19 0.59 11.66
N ASP A 93 -8.60 -0.13 12.59
CA ASP A 93 -8.75 0.10 14.01
C ASP A 93 -8.01 1.41 14.36
N HIS A 94 -8.78 2.49 14.44
CA HIS A 94 -8.34 3.75 15.03
C HIS A 94 -8.27 3.57 16.56
N HIS A 95 -7.23 2.90 17.08
CA HIS A 95 -6.82 3.06 18.47
C HIS A 95 -6.24 4.48 18.62
N HIS A 96 -7.14 5.45 18.78
CA HIS A 96 -6.83 6.82 19.19
C HIS A 96 -6.79 6.82 20.73
N GLY A 97 -5.58 6.87 21.30
CA GLY A 97 -5.35 7.14 22.72
C GLY A 97 -5.40 8.62 23.04
#